data_AF-A0A0J1FED2-F1
#
_entry.id   AF-A0A0J1FED2-F1
#
_cell.length_a   1.000
_cell.length_b   1.000
_cell.length_c   1.000
_cell.angle_alpha   90.00
_cell.angle_beta   90.00
_cell.angle_gamma   90.00
#
_symmetry.space_group_name_H-M   'P 1'
#
loop_
_entity.id
_entity.type
_entity.pdbx_description
1 polymer ?
#
loop_
_entity_poly.entity_id
_entity_poly.type
_entity_poly.pdbx_seq_one_letter_code
_entity_poly.pdbx_strand_id
1 'polypeptide(L)'
;MSYSLKDNFSLEFWGNLYNPEITDMPQTVVDAVASMKQFNPERWENMARDIFGTSPERLTVEMVLEKIEETNTASSIGAPVGIWIDPDGFFTVDIWDI
;
A
#
# COMPACT_ATOMS: atom_id res chain seq x y z
N MET A 1 -13.24 10.19 -15.55
CA MET A 1 -13.54 8.80 -15.12
C MET A 1 -12.49 8.45 -14.09
N SER A 2 -12.90 8.18 -12.85
CA SER A 2 -12.00 7.73 -11.79
C SER A 2 -11.79 6.23 -11.99
N TYR A 3 -10.56 5.79 -12.25
CA TYR A 3 -10.22 4.37 -12.29
C TYR A 3 -9.85 3.97 -10.86
N SER A 4 -10.56 3.01 -10.27
CA SER A 4 -10.15 2.45 -8.98
C SER A 4 -8.91 1.58 -9.21
N LEU A 5 -7.91 1.64 -8.33
CA LEU A 5 -6.77 0.74 -8.39
C LEU A 5 -7.19 -0.75 -8.32
N LYS A 6 -8.35 -1.09 -7.73
CA LYS A 6 -8.89 -2.46 -7.77
C LYS A 6 -9.27 -2.92 -9.18
N ASP A 7 -9.59 -1.98 -10.08
CA ASP A 7 -9.97 -2.29 -11.45
C ASP A 7 -8.75 -2.46 -12.36
N ASN A 8 -7.57 -2.00 -11.92
CA ASN A 8 -6.32 -2.04 -12.68
C ASN A 8 -5.33 -3.13 -12.21
N PHE A 9 -5.55 -3.74 -11.05
CA PHE A 9 -4.67 -4.76 -10.48
C PHE A 9 -5.41 -6.07 -10.18
N SER A 10 -4.71 -7.19 -10.33
CA SER A 10 -5.28 -8.50 -10.00
C SER A 10 -5.56 -8.60 -8.50
N LEU A 11 -6.54 -9.43 -8.13
CA LEU A 11 -6.77 -9.79 -6.73
C LEU A 11 -5.52 -10.41 -6.08
N GLU A 12 -4.65 -11.04 -6.87
CA GLU A 12 -3.37 -11.60 -6.43
C GLU A 12 -2.37 -10.51 -6.00
N PHE A 13 -2.40 -9.33 -6.64
CA PHE A 13 -1.56 -8.19 -6.26
C PHE A 13 -2.03 -7.57 -4.93
N TRP A 14 -3.34 -7.42 -4.76
CA TRP A 14 -3.91 -6.84 -3.56
C TRP A 14 -3.83 -7.76 -2.35
N GLY A 15 -4.05 -9.06 -2.55
CA GLY A 15 -4.09 -10.06 -1.49
C GLY A 15 -5.45 -10.14 -0.79
N ASN A 16 -5.52 -10.96 0.26
CA ASN A 16 -6.77 -11.24 0.97
C ASN A 16 -6.85 -10.49 2.29
N LEU A 17 -7.61 -9.39 2.31
CA LEU A 17 -7.84 -8.57 3.51
C LEU A 17 -8.37 -9.37 4.72
N TYR A 18 -9.14 -10.43 4.50
CA TYR A 18 -9.71 -11.24 5.58
C TYR A 18 -8.73 -12.25 6.17
N ASN A 19 -7.62 -12.51 5.49
CA ASN A 19 -6.60 -13.44 5.94
C ASN A 19 -5.20 -12.97 5.50
N PRO A 20 -4.71 -11.83 6.02
CA PRO A 20 -3.39 -11.33 5.73
C PRO A 20 -2.31 -12.24 6.33
N GLU A 21 -1.22 -12.44 5.60
CA GLU A 21 -0.02 -13.07 6.12
C GLU A 21 0.89 -12.01 6.75
N ILE A 22 1.27 -12.22 8.02
CA ILE A 22 2.24 -11.35 8.68
C ILE A 22 3.64 -11.91 8.45
N THR A 23 4.42 -11.23 7.62
CA THR A 23 5.72 -11.69 7.13
C THR A 23 6.70 -10.54 6.93
N ASP A 24 7.99 -10.82 6.96
CA ASP A 24 9.06 -9.87 6.63
C ASP A 24 9.24 -9.69 5.10
N MET A 25 8.66 -10.58 4.29
CA MET A 25 8.71 -10.55 2.82
C MET A 25 7.30 -10.55 2.19
N PRO A 26 6.48 -9.52 2.45
CA PRO A 26 5.11 -9.46 1.94
C PRO A 26 5.08 -9.47 0.42
N GLN A 27 4.21 -10.31 -0.16
CA GLN A 27 4.03 -10.42 -1.61
C GLN A 27 2.79 -9.66 -2.11
N THR A 28 1.91 -9.24 -1.20
CA THR A 28 0.68 -8.51 -1.52
C THR A 28 0.61 -7.18 -0.75
N VAL A 29 -0.19 -6.24 -1.25
CA VAL A 29 -0.40 -4.94 -0.56
C VAL A 29 -0.99 -5.17 0.83
N VAL A 30 -1.98 -6.06 0.95
CA VAL A 30 -2.61 -6.41 2.22
C VAL A 30 -1.57 -6.93 3.21
N ASP A 31 -0.71 -7.86 2.81
CA ASP A 31 0.32 -8.44 3.69
C ASP A 31 1.32 -7.36 4.10
N ALA A 32 1.72 -6.47 3.18
CA ALA A 32 2.66 -5.40 3.48
C ALA A 32 2.12 -4.42 4.52
N VAL A 33 0.85 -4.02 4.39
CA VAL A 33 0.19 -3.11 5.34
C VAL A 33 -0.01 -3.80 6.70
N ALA A 34 -0.47 -5.06 6.69
CA ALA A 34 -0.67 -5.83 7.93
C ALA A 34 0.66 -6.08 8.66
N SER A 35 1.71 -6.43 7.92
CA SER A 35 3.05 -6.65 8.44
C SER A 35 3.70 -5.38 8.97
N MET A 36 3.45 -4.21 8.34
CA MET A 36 3.94 -2.93 8.84
C MET A 36 3.45 -2.62 10.25
N LYS A 37 2.17 -2.90 10.54
CA LYS A 37 1.60 -2.71 11.88
C LYS A 37 2.36 -3.50 12.96
N GLN A 38 2.85 -4.68 12.62
CA GLN A 38 3.54 -5.57 13.57
C GLN A 38 5.05 -5.30 13.63
N PHE A 39 5.72 -5.20 12.48
CA PHE A 39 7.18 -5.10 12.43
C PHE A 39 7.70 -3.67 12.48
N ASN A 40 6.84 -2.67 12.25
CA ASN A 40 7.23 -1.26 12.27
C ASN A 40 6.17 -0.38 12.96
N PRO A 41 5.97 -0.56 14.28
CA PRO A 41 4.94 0.14 15.04
C PRO A 41 5.14 1.67 15.02
N GLU A 42 6.37 2.16 15.06
CA GLU A 42 6.66 3.61 14.98
C GLU A 42 6.15 4.21 13.66
N ARG A 43 6.38 3.52 12.53
CA ARG A 43 5.87 3.96 11.23
C ARG A 43 4.35 3.93 11.18
N TRP A 44 3.73 2.91 11.78
CA TRP A 44 2.27 2.82 11.89
C TRP A 44 1.68 3.96 12.74
N GLU A 45 2.30 4.27 13.87
CA GLU A 45 1.89 5.35 14.77
C GLU A 45 2.00 6.72 14.10
N ASN A 46 3.14 6.99 13.45
CA ASN A 46 3.34 8.22 12.69
C ASN A 46 2.34 8.32 11.53
N MET A 47 2.08 7.23 10.80
CA MET A 47 1.06 7.21 9.73
C MET A 47 -0.33 7.55 10.28
N ALA A 48 -0.73 6.94 11.40
CA ALA A 48 -2.03 7.21 12.02
C ALA A 48 -2.20 8.69 12.37
N ARG A 49 -1.17 9.31 12.96
CA ARG A 49 -1.19 10.72 13.36
C ARG A 49 -1.10 11.66 12.16
N ASP A 50 -0.12 11.46 11.30
CA ASP A 50 0.31 12.47 10.33
C ASP A 50 -0.48 12.38 9.00
N ILE A 51 -0.93 11.18 8.62
CA ILE A 51 -1.69 10.96 7.38
C ILE A 51 -3.20 10.85 7.67
N PHE A 52 -3.58 10.12 8.72
CA PHE A 52 -4.99 9.83 9.01
C PHE A 52 -5.59 10.72 10.10
N GLY A 53 -4.79 11.50 10.82
CA GLY A 53 -5.28 12.35 11.91
C GLY A 53 -6.00 11.57 13.03
N THR A 54 -5.67 10.29 13.21
CA THR A 54 -6.32 9.39 14.17
C THR A 54 -5.31 8.78 15.13
N SER A 55 -5.80 8.09 16.16
CA SER A 55 -4.92 7.36 17.07
C SER A 55 -4.46 6.03 16.45
N PRO A 56 -3.25 5.53 16.78
CA PRO A 56 -2.70 4.31 16.20
C PRO A 56 -3.60 3.08 16.36
N GLU A 57 -4.35 3.01 17.46
CA GLU A 57 -5.28 1.91 17.78
C GLU A 57 -6.57 1.95 16.95
N ARG A 58 -6.90 3.12 16.40
CA ARG A 58 -8.06 3.33 15.53
C ARG A 58 -7.71 3.18 14.06
N LEU A 59 -6.43 3.19 13.70
CA LEU A 59 -6.01 2.92 12.33
C LEU A 59 -6.18 1.42 12.05
N THR A 60 -6.90 1.09 10.96
CA THR A 60 -7.07 -0.29 10.49
C THR A 60 -6.36 -0.50 9.16
N VAL A 61 -6.14 -1.77 8.80
CA VAL A 61 -5.56 -2.14 7.51
C VAL A 61 -6.49 -1.67 6.38
N GLU A 62 -7.81 -1.79 6.53
CA GLU A 62 -8.77 -1.31 5.53
C GLU A 62 -8.63 0.18 5.25
N MET A 63 -8.53 1.01 6.29
CA MET A 63 -8.37 2.46 6.12
C MET A 63 -7.10 2.80 5.33
N VAL A 64 -6.01 2.08 5.57
CA VAL A 64 -4.76 2.27 4.85
C VAL A 64 -4.89 1.85 3.39
N LEU A 65 -5.56 0.72 3.11
CA LEU A 65 -5.81 0.27 1.74
C LEU A 65 -6.72 1.23 0.98
N GLU A 66 -7.79 1.72 1.59
CA GLU A 66 -8.67 2.75 1.00
C GLU A 66 -7.86 4.02 0.66
N LYS A 67 -6.93 4.43 1.52
CA LYS A 67 -6.06 5.59 1.25
C LYS A 67 -5.06 5.34 0.12
N ILE A 68 -4.52 4.12 0.03
CA ILE A 68 -3.66 3.71 -1.09
C ILE A 68 -4.46 3.78 -2.40
N GLU A 69 -5.70 3.28 -2.38
CA GLU A 69 -6.65 3.36 -3.51
C GLU A 69 -6.95 4.80 -3.93
N GLU A 70 -7.21 5.69 -2.98
CA GLU A 70 -7.44 7.11 -3.24
C GLU A 70 -6.24 7.83 -3.85
N THR A 71 -5.02 7.42 -3.48
CA THR A 71 -3.79 8.11 -3.89
C THR A 71 -3.17 7.58 -5.18
N ASN A 72 -3.60 6.41 -5.69
CA ASN A 72 -3.33 5.90 -7.05
C ASN A 72 -1.85 5.99 -7.52
N THR A 73 -0.88 5.68 -6.65
CA THR A 73 0.55 5.99 -6.92
C THR A 73 1.46 4.79 -7.24
N ALA A 74 1.03 3.54 -7.01
CA ALA A 74 1.89 2.37 -7.23
C ALA A 74 1.28 1.39 -8.24
N SER A 75 2.06 1.00 -9.26
CA SER A 75 1.63 0.07 -10.30
C SER A 75 2.19 -1.35 -10.21
N SER A 76 3.07 -1.64 -9.25
CA SER A 76 3.58 -2.99 -8.93
C SER A 76 4.38 -2.92 -7.63
N ILE A 77 4.53 -4.04 -6.91
CA ILE A 77 5.44 -4.22 -5.75
C ILE A 77 6.59 -5.17 -6.11
N GLY A 78 6.47 -5.94 -7.19
CA GLY A 78 7.55 -6.78 -7.72
C GLY A 78 8.43 -6.00 -8.69
N ALA A 79 9.72 -6.33 -8.72
CA ALA A 79 10.68 -5.72 -9.64
C ALA A 79 10.33 -6.03 -11.13
N PRO A 80 10.30 -5.03 -12.02
CA PRO A 80 10.46 -3.60 -11.72
C PRO A 80 9.23 -2.99 -11.04
N VAL A 81 9.45 -2.32 -9.90
CA VAL A 81 8.41 -1.54 -9.21
C VAL A 81 8.26 -0.24 -9.96
N GLY A 82 7.12 -0.05 -10.64
CA GLY A 82 6.74 1.20 -11.27
C GLY A 82 6.00 2.11 -10.28
N ILE A 83 6.57 3.29 -10.01
CA ILE A 83 5.98 4.31 -9.14
C ILE A 83 5.60 5.54 -9.98
N TRP A 84 4.35 5.98 -9.86
CA TRP A 84 3.82 7.18 -10.51
C TRP A 84 3.83 8.33 -9.50
N ILE A 85 4.67 9.33 -9.76
CA ILE A 85 4.91 10.43 -8.80
C ILE A 85 3.93 11.60 -9.05
N ASP A 86 3.34 11.70 -10.23
CA ASP A 86 2.52 12.85 -10.65
C ASP A 86 1.21 12.39 -11.34
N PRO A 87 0.05 13.02 -11.03
CA PRO A 87 -1.20 12.79 -11.73
C PRO A 87 -1.15 13.02 -13.26
N ASP A 88 -0.20 13.81 -13.77
CA ASP A 88 0.01 14.02 -15.21
C ASP A 88 0.96 12.98 -15.85
N GLY A 89 1.46 12.01 -15.07
CA GLY A 89 2.21 10.85 -15.58
C GLY A 89 3.62 11.15 -16.09
N PHE A 90 4.19 12.32 -15.77
CA PHE A 90 5.48 12.76 -16.31
C PHE A 90 6.70 12.04 -15.73
N PHE A 91 6.57 11.39 -14.57
CA PHE A 91 7.69 10.71 -13.92
C PHE A 91 7.26 9.31 -13.48
N THR A 92 7.74 8.31 -14.23
CA THR A 92 7.71 6.89 -13.85
C THR A 92 9.11 6.49 -13.41
N VAL A 93 9.22 5.92 -12.21
CA VAL A 93 10.49 5.36 -11.72
C VAL A 93 10.35 3.85 -11.71
N ASP A 94 11.22 3.17 -12.45
CA ASP A 94 11.33 1.70 -12.47
C ASP A 94 12.46 1.27 -11.54
N ILE A 95 12.10 0.58 -10.45
CA ILE A 95 13.08 0.04 -9.49
C ILE A 95 13.27 -1.44 -9.77
N TRP A 96 14.44 -1.83 -10.24
CA TRP A 96 14.84 -3.21 -10.55
C TRP A 96 15.56 -3.87 -9.37
N ASP A 97 15.47 -5.19 -9.25
CA ASP A 97 16.33 -5.96 -8.35
C ASP A 97 17.80 -5.90 -8.85
N ILE A 98 18.74 -5.89 -7.91
CA ILE A 98 20.20 -5.85 -8.16
C ILE A 98 20.74 -7.26 -8.44
#